data_AF-A0A7Y0R2B9-F1
#
_entry.id   AF-A0A7Y0R2B9-F1
#
_cell.length_a   1.000
_cell.length_b   1.000
_cell.length_c   1.000
_cell.angle_alpha   90.00
_cell.angle_beta   90.00
_cell.angle_gamma   90.00
#
_symmetry.space_group_name_H-M   'P 1'
#
loop_
_entity.id
_entity.type
_entity.pdbx_description
1 polymer ?
#
loop_
_entity_poly.entity_id
_entity_poly.type
_entity_poly.pdbx_seq_one_letter_code
_entity_poly.pdbx_strand_id
1 'polypeptide(L)'
;MQITQSPQFNGKASKRLHVMAKPIGAACNIDCTYCYYLSKQDLLEYKKGCSPMMDEATLEAYIKQYIEGQNTPEIVFSWQGGEPTMLGLDYFKKIVEFQAKYLPAG
;
A
#
# COMPACT_ATOMS: atom_id res chain seq x y z
N MET A 1 25.00 -22.88 21.29
CA MET A 1 24.12 -22.24 20.28
C MET A 1 23.09 -21.42 21.04
N GLN A 2 23.30 -20.11 21.19
CA GLN A 2 22.30 -19.25 21.82
C GLN A 2 21.20 -19.01 20.79
N ILE A 3 20.05 -19.64 21.00
CA ILE A 3 18.83 -19.28 20.29
C ILE A 3 18.40 -17.95 20.88
N THR A 4 18.76 -16.84 20.23
CA THR A 4 18.25 -15.52 20.59
C THR A 4 16.74 -15.54 20.44
N GLN A 5 16.01 -15.29 21.53
CA GLN A 5 14.55 -15.21 21.48
C GLN A 5 14.12 -14.17 20.45
N SER A 6 13.12 -14.52 19.63
CA SER A 6 12.58 -13.60 18.63
C SER A 6 12.12 -12.29 19.29
N PRO A 7 12.36 -11.13 18.66
CA PRO A 7 11.91 -9.84 19.19
C PRO A 7 10.42 -9.90 19.56
N GLN A 8 10.03 -9.35 20.71
CA GLN A 8 8.65 -9.34 21.20
C GLN A 8 8.07 -7.92 21.10
N PHE A 9 6.78 -7.83 20.82
CA PHE A 9 5.99 -6.60 20.89
C PHE A 9 4.56 -6.95 21.30
N ASN A 10 3.93 -6.15 22.17
CA ASN A 10 2.59 -6.41 22.72
C ASN A 10 2.39 -7.84 23.27
N GLY A 11 3.40 -8.37 23.97
CA GLY A 11 3.35 -9.70 24.61
C GLY A 11 3.37 -10.88 23.63
N LYS A 12 3.67 -10.66 22.35
CA LYS A 12 3.78 -11.69 21.30
C LYS A 12 5.02 -11.46 20.45
N ALA A 13 5.42 -12.48 19.67
CA ALA A 13 6.52 -12.34 18.73
C ALA A 13 6.23 -11.20 17.72
N SER A 14 7.19 -10.31 17.54
CA SER A 14 7.14 -9.21 16.60
C SER A 14 6.95 -9.77 15.18
N LYS A 15 6.02 -9.17 14.44
CA LYS A 15 5.74 -9.51 13.03
C LYS A 15 5.82 -8.24 12.21
N ARG A 16 6.63 -8.27 11.16
CA ARG A 16 6.81 -7.16 10.22
C ARG A 16 6.60 -7.68 8.82
N LEU A 17 5.69 -7.03 8.10
CA LEU A 17 5.46 -7.23 6.69
C LEU A 17 5.66 -5.88 5.98
N HIS A 18 6.21 -5.88 4.78
CA HIS A 18 6.26 -4.68 3.96
C HIS A 18 5.58 -4.95 2.62
N VAL A 19 4.60 -4.13 2.28
CA VAL A 19 3.89 -4.18 1.00
C VAL A 19 4.02 -2.83 0.30
N MET A 20 4.35 -2.89 -0.98
CA MET A 20 4.35 -1.73 -1.87
C MET A 20 3.04 -1.74 -2.68
N ALA A 21 2.08 -0.93 -2.25
CA ALA A 21 0.79 -0.81 -2.92
C ALA A 21 0.91 0.05 -4.18
N LYS A 22 0.14 -0.31 -5.22
CA LYS A 22 0.09 0.43 -6.49
C LYS A 22 -1.31 0.93 -6.81
N PRO A 23 -1.80 1.97 -6.09
CA PRO A 23 -3.20 2.36 -6.10
C PRO A 23 -3.70 2.95 -7.43
N ILE A 24 -2.82 3.30 -8.38
CA ILE A 24 -3.21 3.72 -9.74
C ILE A 24 -2.59 2.82 -10.82
N GLY A 25 -2.23 1.59 -10.45
CA GLY A 25 -1.66 0.61 -11.37
C GLY A 25 -0.41 1.15 -12.06
N ALA A 26 -0.33 1.00 -13.38
CA ALA A 26 0.77 1.52 -14.21
C ALA A 26 0.52 2.92 -14.80
N ALA A 27 -0.57 3.61 -14.41
CA ALA A 27 -0.89 4.96 -14.89
C ALA A 27 0.20 5.97 -14.49
N CYS A 28 0.72 6.73 -15.44
CA CYS A 28 1.79 7.69 -15.24
C CYS A 28 1.61 8.88 -16.19
N ASN A 29 2.05 10.07 -15.79
CA ASN A 29 2.05 11.29 -16.60
C ASN A 29 3.42 11.56 -17.27
N ILE A 30 4.39 10.66 -17.11
CA ILE A 30 5.72 10.74 -17.71
C ILE A 30 6.05 9.41 -18.39
N ASP A 31 6.61 9.48 -19.59
CA ASP A 31 7.10 8.36 -20.39
C ASP A 31 8.63 8.26 -20.31
N CYS A 32 9.14 7.84 -19.15
CA CYS A 32 10.58 7.68 -18.95
C CYS A 32 11.11 6.53 -19.81
N THR A 33 12.17 6.78 -20.59
CA THR A 33 12.76 5.80 -21.54
C THR A 33 13.27 4.51 -20.89
N TYR A 34 13.51 4.51 -19.59
CA TYR A 34 13.98 3.36 -18.80
C TYR A 34 12.85 2.72 -17.95
N CYS A 35 11.62 3.21 -18.01
CA CYS A 35 10.53 2.71 -17.18
C CYS A 35 9.94 1.42 -17.75
N TYR A 36 10.27 0.29 -17.12
CA TYR A 36 9.68 -1.00 -17.47
C TYR A 36 8.19 -1.13 -17.06
N TYR A 37 7.69 -0.20 -16.23
CA TYR A 37 6.38 -0.34 -15.58
C TYR A 37 5.24 0.28 -16.41
N LEU A 38 5.51 1.32 -17.20
CA LEU A 38 4.48 2.00 -17.99
C LEU A 38 3.80 1.06 -19.01
N SER A 39 4.58 0.23 -19.70
CA SER A 39 4.07 -0.78 -20.66
C SER A 39 3.22 -1.87 -20.03
N LYS A 40 3.13 -1.94 -18.69
CA LYS A 40 2.23 -2.89 -18.01
C LYS A 40 0.77 -2.48 -18.12
N GLN A 41 0.45 -1.25 -18.53
CA GLN A 41 -0.92 -0.85 -18.83
C GLN A 41 -1.58 -1.78 -19.87
N ASP A 42 -0.82 -2.17 -20.90
CA ASP A 42 -1.31 -3.03 -21.98
C ASP A 42 -1.54 -4.48 -21.53
N LEU A 43 -0.80 -4.96 -20.53
CA LEU A 43 -0.91 -6.31 -19.98
C LEU A 43 -2.04 -6.46 -18.97
N LEU A 44 -2.43 -5.38 -18.30
CA LEU A 44 -3.43 -5.41 -17.25
C LEU A 44 -4.87 -5.40 -17.79
N GLU A 45 -5.04 -5.40 -19.12
CA GLU A 45 -6.33 -5.46 -19.83
C GLU A 45 -7.39 -4.57 -19.17
N TYR A 46 -7.02 -3.34 -18.80
CA TYR A 46 -7.98 -2.41 -18.24
C TYR A 46 -9.14 -2.29 -19.23
N LYS A 47 -10.31 -2.83 -18.86
CA LYS A 47 -11.50 -2.77 -19.70
C LYS A 47 -11.68 -1.31 -20.12
N LYS A 48 -11.98 -1.08 -21.40
CA LYS A 48 -12.17 0.26 -21.93
C LYS A 48 -13.19 1.02 -21.06
N GLY A 49 -12.74 2.05 -20.35
CA GLY A 49 -13.55 2.82 -19.39
C GLY A 49 -13.42 2.45 -17.90
N CYS A 50 -12.64 1.43 -17.53
CA CYS A 50 -12.32 1.14 -16.14
C CYS A 50 -11.11 1.96 -15.67
N SER A 51 -11.24 2.55 -14.47
CA SER A 51 -10.15 3.26 -13.83
C SER A 51 -9.11 2.27 -13.28
N PRO A 52 -7.81 2.53 -13.44
CA PRO A 52 -6.76 1.75 -12.76
C PRO A 52 -6.67 2.07 -11.26
N MET A 53 -7.51 2.99 -10.78
CA MET A 53 -7.59 3.43 -9.38
C MET A 53 -8.18 2.33 -8.49
N MET A 54 -7.47 2.02 -7.41
CA MET A 54 -8.00 1.26 -6.28
C MET A 54 -9.12 2.06 -5.64
N ASP A 55 -10.35 1.51 -5.70
CA ASP A 55 -11.53 2.14 -5.14
C ASP A 55 -11.49 2.24 -3.61
N GLU A 56 -12.39 3.04 -3.04
CA GLU A 56 -12.42 3.33 -1.60
C GLU A 56 -12.60 2.07 -0.75
N ALA A 57 -13.46 1.14 -1.17
CA ALA A 57 -13.70 -0.11 -0.45
C ALA A 57 -12.45 -1.00 -0.43
N THR A 58 -11.75 -1.10 -1.56
CA THR A 58 -10.49 -1.85 -1.68
C THR A 58 -9.39 -1.18 -0.88
N LEU A 59 -9.32 0.16 -0.90
CA LEU A 59 -8.35 0.94 -0.15
C LEU A 59 -8.52 0.73 1.36
N GLU A 60 -9.75 0.83 1.86
CA GLU A 60 -10.07 0.62 3.27
C GLU A 60 -9.73 -0.82 3.70
N ALA A 61 -10.13 -1.80 2.89
CA ALA A 61 -9.86 -3.22 3.15
C ALA A 61 -8.34 -3.50 3.18
N TYR A 62 -7.59 -2.93 2.24
CA TYR A 62 -6.12 -3.04 2.20
C TYR A 62 -5.49 -2.47 3.46
N ILE A 63 -5.82 -1.24 3.84
CA ILE A 63 -5.23 -0.57 5.01
C ILE A 63 -5.54 -1.36 6.29
N LYS A 64 -6.80 -1.79 6.48
CA LYS A 64 -7.22 -2.59 7.62
C LYS A 64 -6.41 -3.89 7.72
N GLN A 65 -6.38 -4.69 6.64
CA GLN A 65 -5.69 -5.98 6.63
C GLN A 65 -4.18 -5.82 6.79
N TYR A 66 -3.61 -4.77 6.19
CA TYR A 66 -2.18 -4.49 6.31
C TYR A 66 -1.80 -4.16 7.75
N ILE A 67 -2.64 -3.44 8.49
CA ILE A 67 -2.41 -3.16 9.92
C ILE A 67 -2.62 -4.43 10.77
N GLU A 68 -3.69 -5.18 10.55
CA GLU A 68 -3.99 -6.43 11.28
C GLU A 68 -2.90 -7.50 11.13
N GLY A 69 -2.16 -7.48 10.02
CA GLY A 69 -1.03 -8.38 9.77
C GLY A 69 0.26 -8.04 10.53
N GLN A 70 0.31 -6.92 11.25
CA GLN A 70 1.54 -6.37 11.86
C GLN A 70 1.53 -6.59 13.38
N ASN A 71 2.73 -6.78 13.94
CA ASN A 71 2.97 -6.69 15.37
C ASN A 71 4.31 -5.99 15.59
N THR A 72 4.31 -4.67 15.41
CA THR A 72 5.49 -3.80 15.44
C THR A 72 5.09 -2.38 15.89
N PRO A 73 5.98 -1.64 16.58
CA PRO A 73 5.66 -0.27 17.04
C PRO A 73 5.43 0.73 15.91
N GLU A 74 5.95 0.45 14.72
CA GLU A 74 5.81 1.29 13.53
C GLU A 74 5.39 0.43 12.34
N ILE A 75 4.38 0.90 11.59
CA ILE A 75 3.88 0.29 10.36
C ILE A 75 4.17 1.24 9.21
N VAL A 76 4.99 0.81 8.26
CA VAL A 76 5.39 1.61 7.10
C VAL A 76 4.48 1.30 5.91
N PHE A 77 3.83 2.33 5.39
CA PHE A 77 3.08 2.26 4.13
C PHE A 77 3.93 2.80 2.99
N SER A 78 3.98 2.08 1.88
CA SER A 78 4.66 2.52 0.65
C SER A 78 3.67 2.51 -0.52
N TRP A 79 3.42 3.69 -1.07
CA TRP A 79 2.54 3.92 -2.22
C TRP A 79 3.40 4.15 -3.47
N GLN A 80 3.19 3.38 -4.52
CA GLN A 80 3.98 3.41 -5.77
C GLN A 80 3.06 3.32 -7.00
N GLY A 81 3.63 3.39 -8.21
CA GLY A 81 3.00 2.99 -9.46
C GLY A 81 1.94 3.95 -10.01
N GLY A 82 1.82 4.15 -11.33
CA GLY A 82 2.98 4.61 -12.10
C GLY A 82 3.44 5.88 -11.41
N GLU A 83 2.67 6.96 -11.55
CA GLU A 83 2.79 8.15 -10.72
C GLU A 83 1.62 8.25 -9.71
N PRO A 84 1.83 7.90 -8.43
CA PRO A 84 0.75 7.85 -7.44
C PRO A 84 0.17 9.24 -7.11
N THR A 85 0.91 10.33 -7.31
CA THR A 85 0.38 11.69 -7.04
C THR A 85 -0.73 12.11 -8.00
N MET A 86 -0.89 11.41 -9.14
CA MET A 86 -2.03 11.60 -10.06
C MET A 86 -3.39 11.29 -9.42
N LEU A 87 -3.42 10.56 -8.30
CA LEU A 87 -4.64 10.29 -7.53
C LEU A 87 -5.20 11.55 -6.84
N GLY A 88 -4.39 12.60 -6.72
CA GLY A 88 -4.77 13.86 -6.09
C GLY A 88 -4.75 13.81 -4.56
N LEU A 89 -4.71 15.00 -3.95
CA LEU A 89 -4.52 15.15 -2.50
C LEU A 89 -5.65 14.49 -1.68
N ASP A 90 -6.89 14.55 -2.16
CA ASP A 90 -8.04 14.02 -1.40
C ASP A 90 -7.97 12.49 -1.24
N TYR A 91 -7.37 11.78 -2.20
CA TYR A 91 -7.10 10.35 -2.07
C TYR A 91 -6.12 10.06 -0.91
N PHE A 92 -5.06 10.87 -0.78
CA PHE A 92 -4.09 10.73 0.30
C PHE A 92 -4.66 11.16 1.66
N LYS A 93 -5.56 12.15 1.70
CA LYS A 93 -6.32 12.46 2.93
C LYS A 93 -7.14 11.25 3.38
N LYS A 94 -7.83 10.59 2.45
CA LYS A 94 -8.59 9.36 2.71
C LYS A 94 -7.72 8.22 3.25
N ILE A 95 -6.51 8.05 2.69
CA ILE A 95 -5.51 7.09 3.22
C ILE A 95 -5.24 7.36 4.70
N VAL A 96 -4.94 8.60 5.07
CA VAL A 96 -4.61 8.98 6.45
C VAL A 96 -5.83 8.79 7.37
N GLU A 97 -7.03 9.12 6.91
CA GLU A 97 -8.28 8.87 7.64
C GLU A 97 -8.45 7.38 7.97
N PHE A 98 -8.27 6.49 7.00
CA PHE A 98 -8.36 5.04 7.23
C PHE A 98 -7.24 4.50 8.12
N GLN A 99 -6.00 4.99 7.94
CA GLN A 99 -4.89 4.62 8.82
C GLN A 99 -5.17 5.00 10.28
N ALA A 100 -5.70 6.20 10.52
CA ALA A 100 -6.10 6.65 11.85
C ALA A 100 -7.26 5.82 12.42
N LYS A 101 -8.26 5.49 11.58
CA LYS A 101 -9.42 4.66 11.97
C LYS A 101 -9.01 3.26 12.46
N TYR A 102 -8.01 2.65 11.83
CA TYR A 102 -7.56 1.29 12.14
C TYR A 102 -6.29 1.23 12.98
N LEU A 103 -5.78 2.37 13.45
CA LEU A 103 -4.61 2.42 14.30
C LEU A 103 -4.82 1.51 15.53
N PRO A 104 -3.94 0.52 15.76
CA PRO A 104 -4.07 -0.35 16.93
C PRO A 104 -3.96 0.47 18.21
N ALA A 105 -4.66 0.05 19.26
CA ALA A 105 -4.41 0.57 20.60
C ALA A 105 -2.94 0.27 20.97
N GLY A 106 -2.17 1.32 21.22
CA GLY A 106 -0.81 1.27 21.74
C GLY A 106 -0.80 1.21 23.26
#